data_AF-A0A1I6DX77-F1
#
_entry.id   AF-A0A1I6DX77-F1
#
_cell.length_a   1.000
_cell.length_b   1.000
_cell.length_c   1.000
_cell.angle_alpha   90.00
_cell.angle_beta   90.00
_cell.angle_gamma   90.00
#
_symmetry.space_group_name_H-M   'P 1'
#
loop_
_entity.id
_entity.type
_entity.pdbx_description
1 polymer ?
#
loop_
_entity_poly.entity_id
_entity_poly.type
_entity_poly.pdbx_seq_one_letter_code
_entity_poly.pdbx_strand_id
1 'polypeptide(L)'
;MSLHRRPRVRAMLTALCLVLPITAPAQEETPDQVGLVFPAFFTSGEDAAPRLGHAVAFALKLTVQSQLAMADPISGQGMYGRGITFYVPAEMSERSHDAAARLARINGLQGTIWGVAMPLIDGIALQSFLTLTEQFEDYRDNRQELWRTEVAGLPFQLGPPQQTVSFLSETVPNELVANFGDPAEVDYCNAQTGCVRFPDAQITRVRSVADDGTAIIRRDRTDYSVQLPPSGIYTSEVVDYANLYISYARGNLNQAIVLADLYIERHGPSGTTIDAHLFKAAALARTERFEEADAEIRAALELNPIARRSLRYGIMLELVRDLGPTERSEALFAQLEANYVLSDGFDEIYAKIR
;
A
#
# COMPACT_ATOMS: atom_id res chain seq x y z
N MET A 1 -69.52 -61.14 14.82
CA MET A 1 -69.38 -59.85 15.54
C MET A 1 -68.04 -59.25 15.18
N SER A 2 -68.07 -58.20 14.36
CA SER A 2 -66.90 -57.54 13.76
C SER A 2 -66.41 -56.41 14.66
N LEU A 3 -65.16 -56.49 15.11
CA LEU A 3 -64.48 -55.44 15.89
C LEU A 3 -63.73 -54.49 14.94
N HIS A 4 -64.17 -53.24 14.91
CA HIS A 4 -63.54 -52.13 14.20
C HIS A 4 -62.23 -51.70 14.86
N ARG A 5 -61.16 -51.69 14.05
CA ARG A 5 -59.85 -51.05 14.35
C ARG A 5 -59.99 -49.53 14.25
N ARG A 6 -59.44 -48.79 15.22
CA ARG A 6 -59.13 -47.36 15.08
C ARG A 6 -57.64 -47.19 14.74
N PRO A 7 -57.25 -46.35 13.77
CA PRO A 7 -55.86 -46.02 13.52
C PRO A 7 -55.38 -44.95 14.52
N ARG A 8 -54.19 -45.15 15.09
CA ARG A 8 -53.47 -44.18 15.90
C ARG A 8 -52.79 -43.17 14.97
N VAL A 9 -53.26 -41.93 14.98
CA VAL A 9 -52.58 -40.79 14.35
C VAL A 9 -51.36 -40.45 15.21
N ARG A 10 -50.15 -40.75 14.69
CA ARG A 10 -48.90 -40.22 15.24
C ARG A 10 -48.72 -38.80 14.71
N ALA A 11 -48.85 -37.81 15.60
CA ALA A 11 -48.46 -36.44 15.31
C ALA A 11 -46.92 -36.39 15.17
N MET A 12 -46.45 -36.17 13.94
CA MET A 12 -45.06 -35.81 13.66
C MET A 12 -44.89 -34.33 14.04
N LEU A 13 -44.13 -34.06 15.11
CA LEU A 13 -43.61 -32.73 15.39
C LEU A 13 -42.50 -32.44 14.37
N THR A 14 -42.83 -31.68 13.33
CA THR A 14 -41.84 -31.10 12.43
C THR A 14 -41.22 -29.91 13.15
N ALA A 15 -40.00 -30.08 13.67
CA ALA A 15 -39.19 -28.98 14.15
C ALA A 15 -38.77 -28.11 12.94
N LEU A 16 -39.46 -27.00 12.76
CA LEU A 16 -39.11 -25.98 11.78
C LEU A 16 -37.86 -25.24 12.30
N CYS A 17 -36.67 -25.76 11.96
CA CYS A 17 -35.44 -25.00 12.13
C CYS A 17 -35.49 -23.80 11.17
N LEU A 18 -35.89 -22.65 11.70
CA LEU A 18 -35.65 -21.35 11.09
C LEU A 18 -34.13 -21.15 11.02
N VAL A 19 -33.52 -21.61 9.93
CA VAL A 19 -32.21 -21.16 9.51
C VAL A 19 -32.39 -19.70 9.11
N LEU A 20 -32.23 -18.79 10.08
CA LEU A 20 -32.02 -17.40 9.76
C LEU A 20 -30.73 -17.36 8.94
N PRO A 21 -30.76 -16.92 7.66
CA PRO A 21 -29.51 -16.66 6.97
C PRO A 21 -28.77 -15.63 7.82
N ILE A 22 -27.60 -16.02 8.33
CA ILE A 22 -26.61 -15.06 8.78
C ILE A 22 -26.26 -14.30 7.51
N THR A 23 -26.96 -13.21 7.24
CA THR A 23 -26.53 -12.23 6.27
C THR A 23 -25.25 -11.65 6.86
N ALA A 24 -24.12 -12.27 6.53
CA ALA A 24 -22.85 -11.56 6.54
C ALA A 24 -23.14 -10.23 5.82
N PRO A 25 -22.78 -9.07 6.39
CA PRO A 25 -23.01 -7.80 5.72
C PRO A 25 -22.47 -7.95 4.31
N ALA A 26 -23.33 -7.71 3.31
CA ALA A 26 -22.96 -7.82 1.91
C ALA A 26 -21.61 -7.12 1.76
N GLN A 27 -20.57 -7.91 1.50
CA GLN A 27 -19.23 -7.42 1.27
C GLN A 27 -19.38 -6.57 0.01
N GLU A 28 -19.45 -5.24 0.19
CA GLU A 28 -19.64 -4.30 -0.91
C GLU A 28 -18.68 -4.69 -2.04
N GLU A 29 -19.24 -5.18 -3.15
CA GLU A 29 -18.55 -5.53 -4.38
C GLU A 29 -17.88 -4.27 -4.92
N THR A 30 -16.71 -3.95 -4.37
CA THR A 30 -15.92 -2.78 -4.73
C THR A 30 -14.52 -3.29 -5.05
N PRO A 31 -14.24 -3.58 -6.34
CA PRO A 31 -13.11 -4.38 -6.77
C PRO A 31 -11.74 -3.67 -6.73
N ASP A 32 -11.61 -2.47 -6.16
CA ASP A 32 -10.35 -1.70 -6.23
C ASP A 32 -9.78 -1.38 -4.83
N GLN A 33 -9.58 -2.41 -4.01
CA GLN A 33 -8.94 -2.27 -2.69
C GLN A 33 -7.43 -2.51 -2.81
N VAL A 34 -6.63 -1.50 -2.44
CA VAL A 34 -5.17 -1.62 -2.27
C VAL A 34 -4.87 -1.73 -0.78
N GLY A 35 -4.06 -2.71 -0.43
CA GLY A 35 -3.88 -3.20 0.92
C GLY A 35 -2.41 -3.37 1.28
N LEU A 36 -2.02 -2.93 2.48
CA LEU A 36 -0.68 -3.15 3.02
C LEU A 36 -0.75 -3.86 4.39
N VAL A 37 0.11 -4.86 4.61
CA VAL A 37 0.33 -5.48 5.92
C VAL A 37 1.47 -4.77 6.64
N PHE A 38 1.33 -4.59 7.95
CA PHE A 38 2.33 -4.09 8.87
C PHE A 38 2.57 -5.13 9.96
N PRO A 39 3.51 -6.09 9.78
CA PRO A 39 3.99 -6.93 10.87
C PRO A 39 4.74 -6.09 11.92
N ALA A 40 4.89 -6.64 13.12
CA ALA A 40 5.83 -6.09 14.08
C ALA A 40 7.22 -6.00 13.45
N PHE A 41 7.88 -4.86 13.66
CA PHE A 41 9.25 -4.67 13.21
C PHE A 41 10.18 -5.52 14.05
N PHE A 42 11.22 -6.06 13.41
CA PHE A 42 12.25 -6.81 14.11
C PHE A 42 12.98 -5.89 15.08
N THR A 43 13.18 -6.34 16.32
CA THR A 43 14.06 -5.63 17.25
C THR A 43 15.45 -6.24 17.28
N SER A 44 16.46 -5.44 17.61
CA SER A 44 17.81 -5.91 17.89
C SER A 44 18.29 -5.41 19.25
N GLY A 45 18.88 -6.29 20.04
CA GLY A 45 19.38 -6.01 21.39
C GLY A 45 18.69 -6.89 22.42
N GLU A 46 19.45 -7.41 23.39
CA GLU A 46 18.94 -8.30 24.45
C GLU A 46 17.88 -7.62 25.33
N ASP A 47 17.92 -6.29 25.42
CA ASP A 47 16.98 -5.47 26.20
C ASP A 47 15.91 -4.76 25.34
N ALA A 48 15.95 -4.92 24.02
CA ALA A 48 14.99 -4.27 23.13
C ALA A 48 13.63 -4.95 23.25
N ALA A 49 12.78 -4.43 24.13
CA ALA A 49 11.45 -4.97 24.40
C ALA A 49 10.70 -5.18 23.06
N PRO A 50 10.09 -6.36 22.83
CA PRO A 50 9.24 -6.64 21.65
C PRO A 50 8.21 -5.53 21.36
N ARG A 51 7.84 -4.78 22.40
CA ARG A 51 7.00 -3.57 22.35
C ARG A 51 7.50 -2.51 21.35
N LEU A 52 8.81 -2.33 21.18
CA LEU A 52 9.37 -1.35 20.25
C LEU A 52 8.94 -1.65 18.80
N GLY A 53 9.08 -2.90 18.38
CA GLY A 53 8.68 -3.34 17.05
C GLY A 53 7.19 -3.16 16.79
N HIS A 54 6.38 -3.37 17.83
CA HIS A 54 4.93 -3.18 17.78
C HIS A 54 4.55 -1.70 17.65
N ALA A 55 5.15 -0.84 18.48
CA ALA A 55 4.93 0.60 18.49
C ALA A 55 5.21 1.22 17.11
N VAL A 56 6.37 0.90 16.54
CA VAL A 56 6.80 1.42 15.24
C VAL A 56 5.86 0.97 14.13
N ALA A 57 5.55 -0.32 14.06
CA ALA A 57 4.65 -0.87 13.05
C ALA A 57 3.26 -0.26 13.13
N PHE A 58 2.74 -0.08 14.34
CA PHE A 58 1.42 0.51 14.55
C PHE A 58 1.39 2.01 14.23
N ALA A 59 2.42 2.77 14.62
CA ALA A 59 2.56 4.18 14.26
C ALA A 59 2.63 4.37 12.74
N LEU A 60 3.46 3.59 12.03
CA LEU A 60 3.53 3.62 10.56
C LEU A 60 2.19 3.28 9.93
N LYS A 61 1.50 2.25 10.43
CA LYS A 61 0.16 1.89 9.95
C LYS A 61 -0.81 3.06 10.08
N LEU A 62 -0.89 3.68 11.26
CA LEU A 62 -1.82 4.79 11.52
C LEU A 62 -1.53 5.97 10.60
N THR A 63 -0.25 6.30 10.44
CA THR A 63 0.20 7.40 9.60
C THR A 63 -0.07 7.16 8.12
N VAL A 64 0.21 5.97 7.59
CA VAL A 64 -0.17 5.62 6.21
C VAL A 64 -1.69 5.69 6.08
N GLN A 65 -2.44 5.07 6.99
CA GLN A 65 -3.90 5.05 6.91
C GLN A 65 -4.54 6.43 7.04
N SER A 66 -3.97 7.36 7.81
CA SER A 66 -4.45 8.74 7.90
C SER A 66 -4.34 9.48 6.59
N GLN A 67 -3.24 9.28 5.88
CA GLN A 67 -2.99 9.92 4.59
C GLN A 67 -3.93 9.36 3.51
N LEU A 68 -4.23 8.06 3.57
CA LEU A 68 -5.25 7.43 2.72
C LEU A 68 -6.68 7.93 2.95
N ALA A 69 -6.93 8.52 4.12
CA ALA A 69 -8.23 9.03 4.50
C ALA A 69 -8.49 10.46 4.02
N MET A 70 -7.44 11.19 3.63
CA MET A 70 -7.55 12.57 3.17
C MET A 70 -8.43 12.64 1.92
N ALA A 71 -9.18 13.72 1.82
CA ALA A 71 -9.94 14.01 0.61
C ALA A 71 -8.97 14.27 -0.54
N ASP A 72 -9.38 13.88 -1.74
CA ASP A 72 -8.67 14.31 -2.93
C ASP A 72 -8.67 15.85 -2.99
N PRO A 73 -7.50 16.50 -3.13
CA PRO A 73 -7.39 17.95 -3.08
C PRO A 73 -8.02 18.63 -4.29
N ILE A 74 -8.22 17.93 -5.40
CA ILE A 74 -8.85 18.45 -6.62
C ILE A 74 -10.36 18.28 -6.57
N SER A 75 -10.85 17.07 -6.27
CA SER A 75 -12.29 16.82 -6.31
C SER A 75 -13.01 17.15 -5.00
N GLY A 76 -12.27 17.30 -3.90
CA GLY A 76 -12.81 17.44 -2.55
C GLY A 76 -13.57 16.21 -2.05
N GLN A 77 -13.64 15.13 -2.83
CA GLN A 77 -14.33 13.92 -2.43
C GLN A 77 -13.45 13.13 -1.45
N GLY A 78 -13.94 13.04 -0.22
CA GLY A 78 -13.47 12.04 0.72
C GLY A 78 -13.92 10.66 0.23
N MET A 79 -12.97 9.73 0.08
CA MET A 79 -13.14 8.33 -0.34
C MET A 79 -13.00 8.02 -1.84
N TYR A 80 -11.76 7.99 -2.34
CA TYR A 80 -11.43 7.25 -3.57
C TYR A 80 -11.13 5.77 -3.31
N GLY A 81 -12.09 4.99 -2.81
CA GLY A 81 -11.87 3.56 -2.54
C GLY A 81 -11.18 3.25 -1.20
N ARG A 82 -11.34 2.01 -0.72
CA ARG A 82 -10.91 1.56 0.61
C ARG A 82 -9.45 1.09 0.55
N GLY A 83 -8.50 2.02 0.68
CA GLY A 83 -7.14 1.62 1.06
C GLY A 83 -7.22 0.92 2.42
N ILE A 84 -6.80 -0.34 2.51
CA ILE A 84 -6.83 -1.12 3.75
C ILE A 84 -5.42 -1.29 4.29
N THR A 85 -5.26 -1.16 5.60
CA THR A 85 -4.01 -1.50 6.26
C THR A 85 -4.32 -2.56 7.30
N PHE A 86 -3.53 -3.63 7.32
CA PHE A 86 -3.68 -4.71 8.27
C PHE A 86 -2.48 -4.74 9.20
N TYR A 87 -2.75 -4.84 10.51
CA TYR A 87 -1.69 -4.99 11.50
C TYR A 87 -1.55 -6.44 11.90
N VAL A 88 -0.32 -6.94 11.89
CA VAL A 88 0.03 -8.26 12.40
C VAL A 88 0.96 -8.05 13.61
N PRO A 89 0.53 -8.41 14.83
CA PRO A 89 1.35 -8.18 16.03
C PRO A 89 2.57 -9.10 16.13
N ALA A 90 2.73 -10.05 15.21
CA ALA A 90 3.89 -10.92 15.17
C ALA A 90 4.94 -10.39 14.20
N GLU A 91 6.21 -10.57 14.56
CA GLU A 91 7.31 -10.45 13.60
C GLU A 91 7.15 -11.51 12.51
N MET A 92 7.70 -11.22 11.33
CA MET A 92 7.81 -12.25 10.30
C MET A 92 8.82 -13.31 10.73
N SER A 93 8.66 -14.53 10.21
CA SER A 93 9.59 -15.63 10.52
C SER A 93 11.01 -15.37 10.00
N GLU A 94 11.15 -14.53 8.97
CA GLU A 94 12.41 -14.25 8.29
C GLU A 94 12.48 -12.77 7.88
N ARG A 95 13.70 -12.20 7.94
CA ARG A 95 14.00 -10.83 7.48
C ARG A 95 14.23 -10.80 5.98
N SER A 96 13.20 -11.12 5.18
CA SER A 96 13.33 -11.22 3.72
C SER A 96 12.11 -10.66 2.98
N HIS A 97 12.35 -10.16 1.77
CA HIS A 97 11.29 -9.76 0.85
C HIS A 97 10.36 -10.94 0.52
N ASP A 98 10.88 -12.16 0.39
CA ASP A 98 10.04 -13.34 0.13
C ASP A 98 9.05 -13.62 1.27
N ALA A 99 9.49 -13.50 2.53
CA ALA A 99 8.61 -13.66 3.69
C ALA A 99 7.55 -12.55 3.75
N ALA A 100 7.93 -11.31 3.46
CA ALA A 100 7.02 -10.17 3.38
C ALA A 100 5.98 -10.34 2.27
N ALA A 101 6.39 -10.78 1.07
CA ALA A 101 5.48 -11.06 -0.04
C ALA A 101 4.53 -12.21 0.30
N ARG A 102 5.01 -13.28 0.95
CA ARG A 102 4.15 -14.36 1.46
C ARG A 102 3.12 -13.84 2.46
N LEU A 103 3.55 -12.99 3.41
CA LEU A 103 2.66 -12.41 4.41
C LEU A 103 1.55 -11.56 3.78
N ALA A 104 1.88 -10.73 2.79
CA ALA A 104 0.89 -9.97 2.03
C ALA A 104 -0.13 -10.91 1.35
N ARG A 105 0.35 -11.93 0.63
CA ARG A 105 -0.51 -12.89 -0.09
C ARG A 105 -1.48 -13.65 0.81
N ILE A 106 -1.02 -14.18 1.96
CA ILE A 106 -1.91 -14.94 2.86
C ILE A 106 -3.00 -14.06 3.50
N ASN A 107 -2.79 -12.74 3.53
CA ASN A 107 -3.78 -11.77 3.98
C ASN A 107 -4.59 -11.15 2.82
N GLY A 108 -4.35 -11.59 1.57
CA GLY A 108 -5.02 -11.06 0.38
C GLY A 108 -4.69 -9.59 0.09
N LEU A 109 -3.50 -9.13 0.48
CA LEU A 109 -3.04 -7.74 0.32
C LEU A 109 -1.91 -7.63 -0.70
N GLN A 110 -1.71 -6.44 -1.25
CA GLN A 110 -0.77 -6.14 -2.33
C GLN A 110 0.68 -5.97 -1.87
N GLY A 111 0.89 -5.65 -0.59
CA GLY A 111 2.24 -5.48 -0.08
C GLY A 111 2.36 -5.54 1.43
N THR A 112 3.61 -5.45 1.89
CA THR A 112 3.99 -5.44 3.29
C THR A 112 5.04 -4.36 3.52
N ILE A 113 4.82 -3.51 4.54
CA ILE A 113 5.83 -2.60 5.08
C ILE A 113 6.43 -3.27 6.31
N TRP A 114 7.74 -3.51 6.29
CA TRP A 114 8.45 -4.21 7.34
C TRP A 114 9.83 -3.60 7.55
N GLY A 115 10.52 -4.00 8.62
CA GLY A 115 11.84 -3.45 8.88
C GLY A 115 12.43 -3.87 10.21
N VAL A 116 13.52 -3.21 10.56
CA VAL A 116 14.24 -3.38 11.83
C VAL A 116 14.17 -2.07 12.60
N ALA A 117 13.82 -2.15 13.87
CA ALA A 117 13.87 -1.05 14.82
C ALA A 117 14.98 -1.31 15.84
N MET A 118 15.95 -0.39 15.91
CA MET A 118 17.12 -0.50 16.76
C MET A 118 17.12 0.64 17.78
N PRO A 119 17.14 0.36 19.09
CA PRO A 119 17.23 1.41 20.09
C PRO A 119 18.58 2.13 19.99
N LEU A 120 18.56 3.46 20.08
CA LEU A 120 19.70 4.35 20.23
C LEU A 120 19.63 5.05 21.60
N ILE A 121 20.68 5.80 21.96
CA ILE A 121 20.72 6.55 23.21
C ILE A 121 19.60 7.60 23.27
N ASP A 122 19.34 8.27 22.14
CA ASP A 122 18.43 9.41 22.00
C ASP A 122 17.27 9.15 21.02
N GLY A 123 17.08 7.91 20.57
CA GLY A 123 16.02 7.58 19.65
C GLY A 123 15.97 6.12 19.23
N ILE A 124 15.43 5.91 18.04
CA ILE A 124 15.29 4.61 17.40
C ILE A 124 15.81 4.76 15.96
N ALA A 125 16.78 3.95 15.57
CA ALA A 125 17.10 3.81 14.16
C ALA A 125 16.11 2.83 13.51
N LEU A 126 15.45 3.28 12.46
CA LEU A 126 14.52 2.50 11.65
C LEU A 126 15.14 2.21 10.29
N GLN A 127 15.28 0.93 9.96
CA GLN A 127 15.54 0.49 8.61
C GLN A 127 14.27 -0.16 8.06
N SER A 128 13.64 0.48 7.10
CA SER A 128 12.33 0.09 6.58
C SER A 128 12.42 -0.44 5.15
N PHE A 129 11.45 -1.26 4.78
CA PHE A 129 11.29 -1.87 3.47
C PHE A 129 9.82 -1.90 3.08
N LEU A 130 9.54 -1.74 1.78
CA LEU A 130 8.25 -2.06 1.18
C LEU A 130 8.44 -3.24 0.24
N THR A 131 7.55 -4.22 0.35
CA THR A 131 7.52 -5.37 -0.55
C THR A 131 6.14 -5.52 -1.14
N LEU A 132 6.06 -5.44 -2.46
CA LEU A 132 4.86 -5.68 -3.24
C LEU A 132 4.85 -7.12 -3.75
N THR A 133 3.66 -7.69 -3.92
CA THR A 133 3.51 -9.04 -4.47
C THR A 133 3.65 -9.01 -6.00
N GLU A 134 4.54 -9.84 -6.55
CA GLU A 134 4.74 -9.98 -8.02
C GLU A 134 3.47 -10.36 -8.78
N GLN A 135 2.78 -11.37 -8.24
CA GLN A 135 1.49 -11.83 -8.72
C GLN A 135 0.46 -11.32 -7.72
N PHE A 136 -0.17 -10.22 -8.08
CA PHE A 136 -1.44 -9.83 -7.48
C PHE A 136 -2.45 -10.93 -7.87
N GLU A 137 -2.42 -12.07 -7.18
CA GLU A 137 -3.54 -13.02 -7.14
C GLU A 137 -4.69 -12.40 -6.34
N ASP A 138 -4.98 -11.12 -6.56
CA ASP A 138 -6.15 -10.49 -6.03
C ASP A 138 -7.29 -10.64 -7.03
N TYR A 139 -8.50 -10.66 -6.51
CA TYR A 139 -9.72 -10.90 -7.27
C TYR A 139 -10.11 -9.71 -8.17
N ARG A 140 -9.18 -8.76 -8.40
CA ARG A 140 -9.47 -7.50 -9.09
C ARG A 140 -9.30 -7.68 -10.59
N ASP A 141 -10.39 -7.53 -11.32
CA ASP A 141 -10.37 -7.52 -12.79
C ASP A 141 -9.59 -6.31 -13.32
N ASN A 142 -9.66 -5.18 -12.61
CA ASN A 142 -9.00 -3.94 -12.97
C ASN A 142 -7.86 -3.62 -12.00
N ARG A 143 -6.63 -3.61 -12.53
CA ARG A 143 -5.42 -3.35 -11.76
C ARG A 143 -4.84 -2.02 -12.18
N GLN A 144 -5.26 -0.97 -11.50
CA GLN A 144 -4.90 0.42 -11.82
C GLN A 144 -3.42 0.71 -11.59
N GLU A 145 -2.73 -0.08 -10.77
CA GLU A 145 -1.28 -0.02 -10.61
C GLU A 145 -0.49 -0.49 -11.84
N LEU A 146 -1.16 -1.12 -12.81
CA LEU A 146 -0.53 -1.57 -14.04
C LEU A 146 -0.78 -0.54 -15.15
N TRP A 147 0.29 0.05 -15.65
CA TRP A 147 0.22 0.87 -16.86
C TRP A 147 0.13 -0.04 -18.07
N ARG A 148 -1.03 -0.05 -18.73
CA ARG A 148 -1.33 -0.91 -19.87
C ARG A 148 -1.53 -0.11 -21.14
N THR A 149 -1.13 -0.66 -22.28
CA THR A 149 -1.47 -0.18 -23.63
C THR A 149 -1.47 -1.36 -24.60
N GLU A 150 -2.03 -1.17 -25.79
CA GLU A 150 -1.98 -2.16 -26.87
C GLU A 150 -1.35 -1.52 -28.10
N VAL A 151 -0.33 -2.17 -28.66
CA VAL A 151 0.36 -1.71 -29.86
C VAL A 151 0.47 -2.88 -30.83
N ALA A 152 -0.02 -2.69 -32.06
CA ALA A 152 -0.08 -3.73 -33.09
C ALA A 152 -0.76 -5.04 -32.62
N GLY A 153 -1.80 -4.93 -31.78
CA GLY A 153 -2.52 -6.09 -31.23
C GLY A 153 -1.78 -6.84 -30.12
N LEU A 154 -0.64 -6.31 -29.65
CA LEU A 154 0.14 -6.89 -28.56
C LEU A 154 -0.01 -6.06 -27.27
N PRO A 155 -0.31 -6.71 -26.13
CA PRO A 155 -0.50 -6.01 -24.87
C PRO A 155 0.85 -5.65 -24.25
N PHE A 156 1.04 -4.38 -23.96
CA PHE A 156 2.15 -3.88 -23.14
C PHE A 156 1.65 -3.59 -21.73
N GLN A 157 2.44 -4.00 -20.75
CA GLN A 157 2.14 -3.75 -19.36
C GLN A 157 3.42 -3.47 -18.57
N LEU A 158 3.39 -2.40 -17.77
CA LEU A 158 4.37 -2.13 -16.73
C LEU A 158 3.67 -2.04 -15.38
N GLY A 159 4.23 -2.72 -14.37
CA GLY A 159 3.81 -2.55 -12.98
C GLY A 159 4.54 -1.40 -12.31
N PRO A 160 4.43 -1.29 -10.96
CA PRO A 160 5.20 -0.34 -10.17
C PRO A 160 6.70 -0.37 -10.49
N PRO A 161 7.44 0.75 -10.39
CA PRO A 161 8.84 0.82 -10.78
C PRO A 161 9.74 -0.18 -10.08
N GLN A 162 9.41 -0.53 -8.83
CA GLN A 162 10.05 -1.56 -8.02
C GLN A 162 9.00 -2.33 -7.22
N GLN A 163 9.25 -3.63 -7.03
CA GLN A 163 8.46 -4.47 -6.15
C GLN A 163 9.08 -4.57 -4.75
N THR A 164 10.40 -4.42 -4.66
CA THR A 164 11.14 -4.44 -3.40
C THR A 164 11.84 -3.12 -3.23
N VAL A 165 11.45 -2.35 -2.22
CA VAL A 165 11.99 -1.02 -1.94
C VAL A 165 12.70 -1.07 -0.60
N SER A 166 13.93 -0.57 -0.59
CA SER A 166 14.69 -0.30 0.63
C SER A 166 14.77 1.20 0.83
N PHE A 167 14.29 1.66 1.97
CA PHE A 167 14.32 3.09 2.32
C PHE A 167 15.63 3.43 3.03
N LEU A 168 15.97 4.71 3.08
CA LEU A 168 17.08 5.17 3.91
C LEU A 168 16.77 4.90 5.39
N SER A 169 17.82 4.68 6.18
CA SER A 169 17.65 4.57 7.62
C SER A 169 17.25 5.92 8.20
N GLU A 170 16.21 5.92 9.04
CA GLU A 170 15.69 7.12 9.69
C GLU A 170 15.88 7.02 11.20
N THR A 171 16.03 8.16 11.88
CA THR A 171 16.04 8.20 13.35
C THR A 171 14.75 8.82 13.86
N VAL A 172 14.06 8.13 14.75
CA VAL A 172 12.86 8.64 15.41
C VAL A 172 13.15 8.94 16.89
N PRO A 173 12.67 10.06 17.44
CA PRO A 173 12.88 10.38 18.85
C PRO A 173 12.33 9.32 19.80
N ASN A 174 12.96 9.18 20.97
CA ASN A 174 12.53 8.27 22.04
C ASN A 174 11.08 8.49 22.50
N GLU A 175 10.55 9.70 22.30
CA GLU A 175 9.16 10.05 22.61
C GLU A 175 8.15 9.15 21.88
N LEU A 176 8.49 8.65 20.68
CA LEU A 176 7.65 7.67 19.99
C LEU A 176 7.50 6.39 20.83
N VAL A 177 8.60 5.85 21.37
CA VAL A 177 8.58 4.63 22.19
C VAL A 177 7.83 4.89 23.50
N ALA A 178 8.12 6.02 24.14
CA ALA A 178 7.55 6.36 25.44
C ALA A 178 6.02 6.52 25.37
N ASN A 179 5.50 7.06 24.25
CA ASN A 179 4.08 7.37 24.10
C ASN A 179 3.26 6.25 23.45
N PHE A 180 3.85 5.41 22.60
CA PHE A 180 3.10 4.40 21.84
C PHE A 180 3.21 2.97 22.35
N GLY A 181 4.19 2.66 23.21
CA GLY A 181 4.26 1.41 23.97
C GLY A 181 3.74 0.17 23.22
N ASP A 182 2.82 -0.57 23.85
CA ASP A 182 2.02 -1.58 23.14
C ASP A 182 0.78 -0.90 22.52
N PRO A 183 0.37 -1.21 21.27
CA PRO A 183 -0.89 -0.73 20.71
C PRO A 183 -2.13 -0.94 21.60
N ALA A 184 -2.11 -1.93 22.49
CA ALA A 184 -3.16 -2.17 23.48
C ALA A 184 -3.18 -1.15 24.64
N GLU A 185 -2.12 -0.35 24.80
CA GLU A 185 -1.98 0.71 25.80
C GLU A 185 -2.53 2.07 25.28
N VAL A 186 -2.85 2.18 23.99
CA VAL A 186 -3.39 3.40 23.38
C VAL A 186 -4.81 3.69 23.90
N ASP A 187 -5.04 4.92 24.35
CA ASP A 187 -6.34 5.38 24.83
C ASP A 187 -7.22 5.87 23.68
N TYR A 188 -8.36 5.21 23.48
CA TYR A 188 -9.36 5.54 22.47
C TYR A 188 -10.49 6.32 23.14
N CYS A 189 -10.50 7.64 22.96
CA CYS A 189 -11.40 8.53 23.68
C CYS A 189 -12.63 8.90 22.84
N ASN A 190 -13.82 8.67 23.38
CA ASN A 190 -15.07 9.12 22.78
C ASN A 190 -15.85 9.96 23.80
N ALA A 191 -16.47 11.06 23.35
CA ALA A 191 -17.17 12.00 24.23
C ALA A 191 -18.32 11.36 25.04
N GLN A 192 -18.89 10.26 24.56
CA GLN A 192 -20.01 9.54 25.17
C GLN A 192 -19.55 8.44 26.12
N THR A 193 -18.47 7.72 25.80
CA THR A 193 -18.03 6.53 26.56
C THR A 193 -16.76 6.76 27.38
N GLY A 194 -16.14 7.93 27.30
CA GLY A 194 -14.82 8.18 27.88
C GLY A 194 -13.70 7.51 27.08
N CYS A 195 -12.54 7.35 27.70
CA CYS A 195 -11.39 6.66 27.10
C CYS A 195 -11.43 5.17 27.40
N VAL A 196 -11.27 4.35 26.37
CA VAL A 196 -11.23 2.90 26.46
C VAL A 196 -9.94 2.38 25.82
N ARG A 197 -9.43 1.27 26.33
CA ARG A 197 -8.31 0.54 25.73
C ARG A 197 -8.82 -0.75 25.14
N PHE A 198 -8.29 -1.12 23.98
CA PHE A 198 -8.64 -2.36 23.31
C PHE A 198 -7.49 -3.36 23.41
N PRO A 199 -7.77 -4.66 23.59
CA PRO A 199 -6.74 -5.69 23.66
C PRO A 199 -6.09 -5.97 22.30
N ASP A 200 -6.67 -5.47 21.20
CA ASP A 200 -6.14 -5.60 19.86
C ASP A 200 -5.95 -4.21 19.21
N ALA A 201 -5.03 -4.14 18.24
CA ALA A 201 -4.70 -2.91 17.51
C ALA A 201 -5.54 -2.74 16.23
N GLN A 202 -6.70 -3.39 16.14
CA GLN A 202 -7.53 -3.33 14.95
C GLN A 202 -8.30 -2.02 14.91
N ILE A 203 -8.18 -1.32 13.79
CA ILE A 203 -8.96 -0.12 13.49
C ILE A 203 -9.54 -0.28 12.09
N THR A 204 -10.79 0.14 11.91
CA THR A 204 -11.43 0.04 10.60
C THR A 204 -10.89 1.11 9.67
N ARG A 205 -10.70 2.33 10.19
CA ARG A 205 -10.32 3.48 9.38
C ARG A 205 -9.81 4.65 10.22
N VAL A 206 -8.82 5.39 9.73
CA VAL A 206 -8.56 6.76 10.18
C VAL A 206 -9.44 7.72 9.36
N ARG A 207 -10.12 8.67 9.97
CA ARG A 207 -11.01 9.65 9.29
C ARG A 207 -10.30 10.98 9.03
N SER A 208 -9.51 11.44 9.99
CA SER A 208 -8.78 12.69 9.93
C SER A 208 -7.66 12.65 10.96
N VAL A 209 -6.62 13.45 10.72
CA VAL A 209 -5.57 13.76 11.69
C VAL A 209 -5.45 15.28 11.72
N ALA A 210 -5.55 15.86 12.91
CA ALA A 210 -5.35 17.29 13.13
C ALA A 210 -3.85 17.61 13.28
N ASP A 211 -3.51 18.89 13.14
CA ASP A 211 -2.11 19.38 13.24
C ASP A 211 -1.47 19.09 14.61
N ASP A 212 -2.27 18.92 15.65
CA ASP A 212 -1.82 18.56 17.00
C ASP A 212 -1.57 17.05 17.17
N GLY A 213 -1.72 16.25 16.10
CA GLY A 213 -1.57 14.80 16.12
C GLY A 213 -2.83 14.05 16.55
N THR A 214 -3.94 14.73 16.84
CA THR A 214 -5.20 14.07 17.18
C THR A 214 -5.79 13.38 15.95
N ALA A 215 -5.82 12.05 15.97
CA ALA A 215 -6.48 11.24 14.96
C ALA A 215 -7.91 10.88 15.36
N ILE A 216 -8.87 11.10 14.46
CA ILE A 216 -10.20 10.53 14.59
C ILE A 216 -10.21 9.19 13.87
N ILE A 217 -10.37 8.10 14.62
CA ILE A 217 -10.35 6.75 14.09
C ILE A 217 -11.68 6.05 14.32
N ARG A 218 -12.11 5.24 13.37
CA ARG A 218 -13.32 4.44 13.45
C ARG A 218 -12.98 3.00 13.81
N ARG A 219 -13.64 2.49 14.85
CA ARG A 219 -13.61 1.09 15.26
C ARG A 219 -15.03 0.64 15.60
N ASP A 220 -15.46 -0.50 15.05
CA ASP A 220 -16.80 -1.07 15.30
C ASP A 220 -17.96 -0.07 15.11
N ARG A 221 -17.83 0.82 14.12
CA ARG A 221 -18.75 1.94 13.80
C ARG A 221 -18.76 3.12 14.78
N THR A 222 -17.95 3.08 15.83
CA THR A 222 -17.74 4.19 16.76
C THR A 222 -16.48 4.97 16.36
N ASP A 223 -16.58 6.30 16.39
CA ASP A 223 -15.42 7.17 16.19
C ASP A 223 -14.76 7.47 17.54
N TYR A 224 -13.45 7.32 17.61
CA TYR A 224 -12.61 7.60 18.77
C TYR A 224 -11.56 8.63 18.38
N SER A 225 -11.21 9.47 19.33
CA SER A 225 -10.03 10.33 19.28
C SER A 225 -8.85 9.56 19.86
N VAL A 226 -7.73 9.54 19.14
CA VAL A 226 -6.45 8.99 19.59
C VAL A 226 -5.38 10.04 19.37
N GLN A 227 -4.59 10.30 20.41
CA GLN A 227 -3.42 11.15 20.27
C GLN A 227 -2.30 10.36 19.58
N LEU A 228 -1.97 10.73 18.35
CA LEU A 228 -0.74 10.25 17.74
C LEU A 228 0.43 11.08 18.29
N PRO A 229 1.63 10.50 18.41
CA PRO A 229 2.75 11.21 18.96
C PRO A 229 3.26 12.19 17.89
N PRO A 230 3.70 13.41 18.27
CA PRO A 230 4.50 14.21 17.37
C PRO A 230 5.74 13.38 17.01
N SER A 231 5.87 13.01 15.75
CA SER A 231 6.97 12.17 15.31
C SER A 231 7.40 12.60 13.92
N GLY A 232 8.71 12.52 13.65
CA GLY A 232 9.24 12.67 12.30
C GLY A 232 8.70 11.62 11.32
N ILE A 233 7.93 10.64 11.81
CA ILE A 233 7.39 9.54 11.01
C ILE A 233 6.38 10.02 9.96
N TYR A 234 5.66 11.14 10.19
CA TYR A 234 4.71 11.68 9.20
C TYR A 234 5.35 12.16 7.92
N THR A 235 6.62 12.52 8.01
CA THR A 235 7.44 12.96 6.89
C THR A 235 8.50 11.93 6.55
N SER A 236 8.32 10.68 6.99
CA SER A 236 9.24 9.61 6.63
C SER A 236 9.13 9.27 5.15
N GLU A 237 10.26 8.84 4.58
CA GLU A 237 10.35 8.35 3.22
C GLU A 237 9.37 7.19 2.98
N VAL A 238 9.24 6.29 3.96
CA VAL A 238 8.34 5.14 3.93
C VAL A 238 6.88 5.57 3.76
N VAL A 239 6.45 6.56 4.55
CA VAL A 239 5.07 7.05 4.55
C VAL A 239 4.78 7.75 3.24
N ASP A 240 5.64 8.68 2.82
CA ASP A 240 5.42 9.44 1.58
C ASP A 240 5.40 8.50 0.36
N TYR A 241 6.32 7.53 0.29
CA TYR A 241 6.34 6.53 -0.79
C TYR A 241 5.10 5.63 -0.77
N ALA A 242 4.70 5.13 0.41
CA ALA A 242 3.52 4.27 0.52
C ALA A 242 2.25 5.00 0.08
N ASN A 243 2.11 6.27 0.44
CA ASN A 243 0.98 7.10 0.02
C ASN A 243 0.98 7.33 -1.49
N LEU A 244 2.15 7.61 -2.08
CA LEU A 244 2.33 7.74 -3.52
C LEU A 244 1.90 6.45 -4.24
N TYR A 245 2.45 5.31 -3.84
CA TYR A 245 2.13 4.00 -4.42
C TYR A 245 0.64 3.70 -4.33
N ILE A 246 0.03 3.84 -3.14
CA ILE A 246 -1.38 3.51 -2.96
C ILE A 246 -2.28 4.45 -3.78
N SER A 247 -1.94 5.73 -3.88
CA SER A 247 -2.71 6.69 -4.68
C SER A 247 -2.66 6.33 -6.16
N TYR A 248 -1.47 6.00 -6.66
CA TYR A 248 -1.28 5.51 -8.03
C TYR A 248 -2.05 4.20 -8.28
N ALA A 249 -1.94 3.24 -7.36
CA ALA A 249 -2.57 1.93 -7.44
C ALA A 249 -4.11 1.97 -7.34
N ARG A 250 -4.67 3.07 -6.85
CA ARG A 250 -6.12 3.35 -6.84
C ARG A 250 -6.59 4.11 -8.09
N GLY A 251 -5.67 4.42 -9.00
CA GLY A 251 -5.97 5.29 -10.15
C GLY A 251 -6.22 6.74 -9.77
N ASN A 252 -5.88 7.18 -8.56
CA ASN A 252 -5.90 8.60 -8.22
C ASN A 252 -4.61 9.26 -8.72
N LEU A 253 -4.56 9.47 -10.03
CA LEU A 253 -3.37 9.93 -10.74
C LEU A 253 -2.98 11.36 -10.35
N ASN A 254 -3.95 12.23 -10.10
CA ASN A 254 -3.68 13.60 -9.68
C ASN A 254 -3.07 13.66 -8.28
N GLN A 255 -3.62 12.90 -7.32
CA GLN A 255 -3.02 12.79 -5.99
C GLN A 255 -1.63 12.16 -6.06
N ALA A 256 -1.44 11.14 -6.91
CA ALA A 256 -0.12 10.54 -7.11
C ALA A 256 0.89 11.57 -7.65
N ILE A 257 0.49 12.47 -8.55
CA ILE A 257 1.36 13.56 -9.02
C ILE A 257 1.76 14.48 -7.86
N VAL A 258 0.79 14.95 -7.07
CA VAL A 258 1.05 15.82 -5.90
C VAL A 258 1.95 15.15 -4.87
N LEU A 259 1.71 13.87 -4.57
CA LEU A 259 2.53 13.11 -3.62
C LEU A 259 3.92 12.81 -4.15
N ALA A 260 4.08 12.63 -5.45
CA ALA A 260 5.40 12.48 -6.07
C ALA A 260 6.20 13.78 -5.97
N ASP A 261 5.59 14.94 -6.23
CA ASP A 261 6.23 16.24 -6.04
C ASP A 261 6.69 16.43 -4.59
N LEU A 262 5.79 16.13 -3.64
CA LEU A 262 6.09 16.21 -2.21
C LEU A 262 7.25 15.29 -1.82
N TYR A 263 7.26 14.08 -2.37
CA TYR A 263 8.32 13.10 -2.14
C TYR A 263 9.67 13.62 -2.64
N ILE A 264 9.72 14.08 -3.90
CA ILE A 264 10.93 14.57 -4.56
C ILE A 264 11.51 15.78 -3.81
N GLU A 265 10.65 16.71 -3.36
CA GLU A 265 11.05 17.90 -2.61
C GLU A 265 11.70 17.53 -1.25
N ARG A 266 11.16 16.52 -0.56
CA ARG A 266 11.58 16.18 0.81
C ARG A 266 12.80 15.27 0.89
N HIS A 267 12.91 14.28 0.02
CA HIS A 267 13.84 13.15 0.22
C HIS A 267 15.13 13.24 -0.62
N GLY A 268 15.22 14.21 -1.54
CA GLY A 268 16.43 14.44 -2.35
C GLY A 268 16.77 13.28 -3.30
N PRO A 269 17.96 13.29 -3.95
CA PRO A 269 18.33 12.28 -4.94
C PRO A 269 18.57 10.88 -4.32
N SER A 270 17.81 9.88 -4.75
CA SER A 270 17.95 8.48 -4.31
C SER A 270 17.35 7.50 -5.33
N GLY A 271 17.51 6.19 -5.09
CA GLY A 271 16.89 5.15 -5.91
C GLY A 271 15.37 5.17 -5.89
N THR A 272 14.77 5.60 -4.77
CA THR A 272 13.31 5.76 -4.59
C THR A 272 12.80 7.07 -5.18
N THR A 273 13.64 8.12 -5.25
CA THR A 273 13.32 9.35 -5.99
C THR A 273 13.21 9.12 -7.50
N ILE A 274 14.01 8.21 -8.05
CA ILE A 274 13.78 7.70 -9.43
C ILE A 274 12.35 7.14 -9.54
N ASP A 275 11.92 6.30 -8.60
CA ASP A 275 10.59 5.71 -8.66
C ASP A 275 9.48 6.76 -8.54
N ALA A 276 9.68 7.80 -7.72
CA ALA A 276 8.74 8.91 -7.60
C ALA A 276 8.55 9.65 -8.92
N HIS A 277 9.65 9.97 -9.62
CA HIS A 277 9.60 10.51 -10.98
C HIS A 277 8.86 9.56 -11.94
N LEU A 278 9.09 8.25 -11.86
CA LEU A 278 8.43 7.27 -12.74
C LEU A 278 6.93 7.10 -12.45
N PHE A 279 6.52 7.13 -11.18
CA PHE A 279 5.09 7.16 -10.81
C PHE A 279 4.43 8.43 -11.34
N LYS A 280 5.08 9.60 -11.18
CA LYS A 280 4.60 10.88 -11.69
C LYS A 280 4.49 10.87 -13.21
N ALA A 281 5.52 10.39 -13.91
CA ALA A 281 5.52 10.25 -15.37
C ALA A 281 4.35 9.40 -15.87
N ALA A 282 4.14 8.23 -15.27
CA ALA A 282 3.05 7.36 -15.67
C ALA A 282 1.67 7.96 -15.34
N ALA A 283 1.52 8.67 -14.22
CA ALA A 283 0.28 9.36 -13.87
C ALA A 283 -0.02 10.52 -14.83
N LEU A 284 0.99 11.30 -15.22
CA LEU A 284 0.90 12.37 -16.22
C LEU A 284 0.54 11.82 -17.59
N ALA A 285 1.23 10.77 -18.05
CA ALA A 285 0.94 10.15 -19.35
C ALA A 285 -0.48 9.60 -19.43
N ARG A 286 -0.96 8.97 -18.36
CA ARG A 286 -2.34 8.44 -18.25
C ARG A 286 -3.40 9.53 -18.11
N THR A 287 -3.00 10.77 -17.88
CA THR A 287 -3.85 11.97 -17.94
C THR A 287 -3.55 12.82 -19.18
N GLU A 288 -2.89 12.22 -20.19
CA GLU A 288 -2.58 12.82 -21.50
C GLU A 288 -1.64 14.05 -21.44
N ARG A 289 -0.90 14.22 -20.33
CA ARG A 289 0.10 15.29 -20.14
C ARG A 289 1.49 14.80 -20.55
N PHE A 290 1.65 14.45 -21.82
CA PHE A 290 2.83 13.72 -22.31
C PHE A 290 4.15 14.50 -22.21
N GLU A 291 4.14 15.81 -22.44
CA GLU A 291 5.36 16.65 -22.36
C GLU A 291 5.89 16.74 -20.93
N GLU A 292 4.99 16.81 -19.94
CA GLU A 292 5.35 16.79 -18.53
C GLU A 292 5.82 15.40 -18.11
N ALA A 293 5.12 14.34 -18.54
CA ALA A 293 5.55 12.97 -18.31
C ALA A 293 6.98 12.72 -18.84
N ASP A 294 7.27 13.25 -20.03
CA ASP A 294 8.58 13.16 -20.67
C ASP A 294 9.68 13.87 -19.87
N ALA A 295 9.38 15.05 -19.30
CA ALA A 295 10.30 15.74 -18.42
C ALA A 295 10.64 14.90 -17.17
N GLU A 296 9.65 14.21 -16.59
CA GLU A 296 9.87 13.32 -15.44
C GLU A 296 10.69 12.07 -15.80
N ILE A 297 10.50 11.48 -17.00
CA ILE A 297 11.37 10.39 -17.49
C ILE A 297 12.81 10.87 -17.64
N ARG A 298 13.04 12.08 -18.17
CA ARG A 298 14.38 12.66 -18.27
C ARG A 298 15.01 12.85 -16.89
N ALA A 299 14.28 13.42 -15.93
CA ALA A 299 14.78 13.58 -14.55
C ALA A 299 15.15 12.23 -13.92
N ALA A 300 14.34 11.18 -14.11
CA ALA A 300 14.66 9.83 -13.66
C ALA A 300 15.94 9.25 -14.30
N LEU A 301 16.19 9.54 -15.58
CA LEU A 301 17.39 9.12 -16.31
C LEU A 301 18.61 9.98 -15.94
N GLU A 302 18.45 11.24 -15.57
CA GLU A 302 19.55 12.08 -15.07
C GLU A 302 20.10 11.54 -13.74
N LEU A 303 19.22 11.02 -12.87
CA LEU A 303 19.61 10.36 -11.63
C LEU A 303 20.35 9.04 -11.86
N ASN A 304 19.91 8.24 -12.85
CA ASN A 304 20.59 7.03 -13.27
C ASN A 304 20.29 6.71 -14.75
N PRO A 305 21.24 7.00 -15.68
CA PRO A 305 21.00 6.89 -17.12
C PRO A 305 20.71 5.47 -17.61
N ILE A 306 21.18 4.46 -16.88
CA ILE A 306 21.03 3.06 -17.27
C ILE A 306 19.97 2.34 -16.44
N ALA A 307 19.21 3.02 -15.58
CA ALA A 307 18.21 2.34 -14.76
C ALA A 307 17.17 1.62 -15.65
N ARG A 308 17.17 0.28 -15.61
CA ARG A 308 16.26 -0.58 -16.40
C ARG A 308 14.81 -0.09 -16.38
N ARG A 309 14.31 0.28 -15.20
CA ARG A 309 12.93 0.78 -15.00
C ARG A 309 12.69 2.12 -15.71
N SER A 310 13.64 3.05 -15.64
CA SER A 310 13.52 4.35 -16.31
C SER A 310 13.51 4.20 -17.83
N LEU A 311 14.38 3.33 -18.37
CA LEU A 311 14.40 3.00 -19.80
C LEU A 311 13.06 2.42 -20.26
N ARG A 312 12.51 1.44 -19.53
CA ARG A 312 11.21 0.82 -19.84
C ARG A 312 10.05 1.80 -19.76
N TYR A 313 9.99 2.63 -18.72
CA TYR A 313 8.95 3.65 -18.59
C TYR A 313 9.04 4.69 -19.72
N GLY A 314 10.25 5.07 -20.14
CA GLY A 314 10.46 5.92 -21.31
C GLY A 314 9.96 5.27 -22.60
N ILE A 315 10.24 3.98 -22.82
CA ILE A 315 9.70 3.23 -23.95
C ILE A 315 8.17 3.20 -23.89
N MET A 316 7.58 2.88 -22.74
CA MET A 316 6.12 2.84 -22.54
C MET A 316 5.46 4.19 -22.82
N LEU A 317 6.09 5.30 -22.44
CA LEU A 317 5.60 6.64 -22.75
C LEU A 317 5.49 6.86 -24.25
N GLU A 318 6.53 6.51 -25.00
CA GLU A 318 6.56 6.65 -26.47
C GLU A 318 5.49 5.75 -27.12
N LEU A 319 5.36 4.50 -26.66
CA LEU A 319 4.32 3.58 -27.14
C LEU A 319 2.90 4.11 -26.92
N VAL A 320 2.63 4.73 -25.76
CA VAL A 320 1.30 5.29 -25.45
C VAL A 320 1.02 6.57 -26.23
N ARG A 321 2.05 7.41 -26.45
CA ARG A 321 1.91 8.68 -27.16
C ARG A 321 1.73 8.48 -28.67
N ASP A 322 2.55 7.62 -29.28
CA ASP A 322 2.66 7.49 -30.73
C ASP A 322 2.04 6.19 -31.27
N LEU A 323 1.48 5.34 -30.40
CA LEU A 323 0.88 4.04 -30.72
C LEU A 323 1.81 3.09 -31.49
N GLY A 324 3.12 3.21 -31.25
CA GLY A 324 4.15 2.43 -31.93
C GLY A 324 5.58 2.79 -31.51
N PRO A 325 6.58 2.03 -31.97
CA PRO A 325 7.99 2.38 -31.79
C PRO A 325 8.36 3.71 -32.45
N THR A 326 9.18 4.50 -31.77
CA THR A 326 9.76 5.77 -32.25
C THR A 326 11.29 5.64 -32.29
N GLU A 327 11.98 6.56 -32.97
CA GLU A 327 13.45 6.62 -32.94
C GLU A 327 13.99 6.68 -31.50
N ARG A 328 13.28 7.39 -30.62
CA ARG A 328 13.66 7.51 -29.22
C ARG A 328 13.42 6.22 -28.44
N SER A 329 12.29 5.54 -28.62
CA SER A 329 12.07 4.26 -27.92
C SER A 329 13.05 3.19 -28.39
N GLU A 330 13.44 3.19 -29.66
CA GLU A 330 14.54 2.35 -30.17
C GLU A 330 15.88 2.69 -29.52
N ALA A 331 16.21 3.97 -29.35
CA ALA A 331 17.44 4.39 -28.67
C ALA A 331 17.45 3.98 -27.18
N LEU A 332 16.31 4.05 -26.49
CA LEU A 332 16.16 3.58 -25.11
C LEU A 332 16.26 2.04 -25.03
N PHE A 333 15.67 1.33 -25.99
CA PHE A 333 15.73 -0.13 -26.04
C PHE A 333 17.14 -0.64 -26.37
N ALA A 334 17.87 0.02 -27.27
CA ALA A 334 19.27 -0.30 -27.52
C ALA A 334 20.14 -0.11 -26.26
N GLN A 335 19.87 0.93 -25.46
CA GLN A 335 20.51 1.10 -24.15
C GLN A 335 20.15 -0.04 -23.18
N LEU A 336 18.89 -0.49 -23.20
CA LEU A 336 18.43 -1.63 -22.40
C LEU A 336 19.19 -2.92 -22.80
N GLU A 337 19.28 -3.22 -24.09
CA GLU A 337 20.00 -4.37 -24.65
C GLU A 337 21.49 -4.36 -24.32
N ALA A 338 22.12 -3.18 -24.35
CA ALA A 338 23.54 -3.05 -24.06
C ALA A 338 23.88 -3.32 -22.58
N ASN A 339 22.93 -3.13 -21.66
CA ASN A 339 23.18 -3.17 -20.22
C ASN A 339 22.51 -4.37 -19.52
N TYR A 340 21.54 -5.04 -20.13
CA TYR A 340 20.72 -6.06 -19.48
C TYR A 340 20.41 -7.26 -20.37
N VAL A 341 20.18 -8.42 -19.72
CA VAL A 341 19.62 -9.59 -20.37
C VAL A 341 18.11 -9.41 -20.52
N LEU A 342 17.64 -9.34 -21.77
CA LEU A 342 16.21 -9.31 -22.09
C LEU A 342 15.57 -10.65 -21.73
N SER A 343 14.73 -10.65 -20.70
CA SER A 343 14.16 -11.87 -20.09
C SER A 343 12.77 -11.63 -19.50
N ASP A 344 12.23 -10.45 -19.75
CA ASP A 344 10.96 -9.99 -19.19
C ASP A 344 9.94 -9.88 -20.32
N GLY A 345 8.68 -10.17 -20.02
CA GLY A 345 7.60 -10.12 -20.99
C GLY A 345 7.54 -8.77 -21.71
N PHE A 346 7.80 -7.64 -21.03
CA PHE A 346 7.83 -6.34 -21.69
C PHE A 346 8.90 -6.26 -22.79
N ASP A 347 10.12 -6.69 -22.47
CA ASP A 347 11.28 -6.58 -23.37
C ASP A 347 11.10 -7.50 -24.59
N GLU A 348 10.61 -8.72 -24.36
CA GLU A 348 10.35 -9.70 -25.42
C GLU A 348 9.22 -9.26 -26.37
N ILE A 349 8.19 -8.59 -25.84
CA ILE A 349 7.09 -8.07 -26.66
C ILE A 349 7.59 -6.87 -27.47
N TYR A 350 8.37 -5.96 -26.86
CA TYR A 350 8.95 -4.83 -27.57
C TYR A 350 9.85 -5.28 -28.74
N ALA A 351 10.71 -6.27 -28.51
CA ALA A 351 11.59 -6.83 -29.54
C ALA A 351 10.84 -7.42 -30.76
N LYS A 352 9.56 -7.79 -30.63
CA LYS A 352 8.75 -8.34 -31.73
C LYS A 352 8.12 -7.27 -32.63
N ILE A 353 7.97 -6.04 -32.13
CA ILE A 353 7.27 -4.97 -32.86
C ILE A 353 8.20 -3.94 -33.49
N ARG A 354 9.50 -3.98 -33.18
CA ARG A 354 10.53 -3.12 -33.78
C ARG A 354 10.92 -3.55 -35.20
#